data_AF-A0A4S4BN63-F1
#
_entry.id   AF-A0A4S4BN63-F1
#
_cell.length_a   1.000
_cell.length_b   1.000
_cell.length_c   1.000
_cell.angle_alpha   90.00
_cell.angle_beta   90.00
_cell.angle_gamma   90.00
#
_symmetry.space_group_name_H-M   'P 1'
#
loop_
_entity.id
_entity.type
_entity.pdbx_description
1 polymer ?
#
loop_
_entity_poly.entity_id
_entity_poly.type
_entity_poly.pdbx_seq_one_letter_code
_entity_poly.pdbx_strand_id
1 'polypeptide(L)'
;MHLKDYDFLSDSTEMTSTRFVTFITPGLHRFDLAIVTTSRFYGKKLVIDMQSGRSGVLAADDLEEDGVIESVFRVDEEAAAELSAFLHLVLGDVHFTD
;
A
#
# COMPACT_ATOMS: atom_id res chain seq x y z
N MET A 1 -16.05 -21.83 21.22
CA MET A 1 -15.79 -22.57 19.98
C MET A 1 -14.39 -23.15 20.09
N HIS A 2 -14.25 -24.47 20.25
CA HIS A 2 -12.92 -25.09 20.21
C HIS A 2 -12.53 -25.17 18.73
N LEU A 3 -11.63 -24.29 18.28
CA LEU A 3 -10.98 -24.40 16.97
C LEU A 3 -10.11 -25.66 17.02
N LYS A 4 -10.69 -26.82 16.73
CA LYS A 4 -9.92 -28.05 16.56
C LYS A 4 -9.29 -28.01 15.17
N ASP A 5 -8.00 -28.34 15.13
CA ASP A 5 -7.19 -28.67 13.95
C ASP A 5 -6.51 -27.51 13.18
N TYR A 6 -6.16 -26.39 13.85
CA TYR A 6 -5.28 -25.37 13.27
C TYR A 6 -3.97 -25.21 14.05
N ASP A 7 -2.85 -25.41 13.36
CA ASP A 7 -1.53 -25.02 13.85
C ASP A 7 -1.25 -23.58 13.44
N PHE A 8 -1.29 -22.66 14.41
CA PHE A 8 -0.97 -21.25 14.18
C PHE A 8 0.54 -21.05 14.27
N LEU A 9 1.17 -20.68 13.15
CA LEU A 9 2.58 -20.26 13.14
C LEU A 9 2.77 -18.85 13.74
N SER A 10 1.75 -18.00 13.64
CA SER A 10 1.67 -16.66 14.25
C SER A 10 0.21 -16.23 14.30
N ASP A 11 -0.23 -15.73 15.45
CA ASP A 11 -1.53 -15.06 15.61
C ASP A 11 -1.33 -13.86 16.54
N SER A 12 -1.59 -12.67 16.00
CA SER A 12 -1.35 -11.41 16.69
C SER A 12 -2.31 -10.35 16.20
N THR A 13 -2.84 -9.56 17.12
CA THR A 13 -3.66 -8.39 16.82
C THR A 13 -2.88 -7.14 17.22
N GLU A 14 -2.88 -6.14 16.34
CA GLU A 14 -2.37 -4.80 16.65
C GLU A 14 -3.40 -3.75 16.23
N MET A 15 -3.29 -2.57 16.83
CA MET A 15 -4.04 -1.40 16.38
C MET A 15 -3.30 -0.75 15.22
N THR A 16 -3.97 -0.61 14.07
CA THR A 16 -3.41 0.04 12.87
C THR A 16 -4.16 1.35 12.56
N SER A 17 -3.57 2.19 11.72
CA SER A 17 -4.27 3.33 11.11
C SER A 17 -4.44 3.12 9.60
N THR A 18 -5.57 3.58 9.07
CA THR A 18 -5.87 3.48 7.63
C THR A 18 -6.31 4.83 7.11
N ARG A 19 -5.66 5.30 6.06
CA ARG A 19 -6.12 6.44 5.26
C ARG A 19 -6.87 5.92 4.04
N PHE A 20 -8.14 6.32 3.91
CA PHE A 20 -8.91 6.14 2.69
C PHE A 20 -8.82 7.41 1.86
N VAL A 21 -8.45 7.28 0.59
CA VAL A 21 -8.28 8.43 -0.30
C VAL A 21 -8.73 8.07 -1.71
N THR A 22 -9.60 8.90 -2.27
CA THR A 22 -10.04 8.80 -3.65
C THR A 22 -9.60 10.05 -4.39
N PHE A 23 -8.95 9.88 -5.54
CA PHE A 23 -8.49 10.99 -6.36
C PHE A 23 -8.52 10.64 -7.84
N ILE A 24 -8.49 11.70 -8.66
CA ILE A 24 -8.36 11.62 -10.11
C ILE A 24 -7.06 12.33 -10.47
N THR A 25 -6.23 11.70 -11.29
CA THR A 25 -4.95 12.25 -11.76
C THR A 25 -5.14 13.21 -12.93
N PRO A 26 -4.12 14.00 -13.32
CA PRO A 26 -4.16 14.81 -14.54
C PRO A 26 -4.55 14.04 -15.80
N GLY A 27 -4.06 12.80 -15.97
CA GLY A 27 -4.39 11.85 -17.04
C GLY A 27 -5.79 11.23 -16.94
N LEU A 28 -6.62 11.67 -15.98
CA LEU A 28 -7.98 11.19 -15.72
C LEU A 28 -8.07 9.75 -15.20
N HIS A 29 -7.00 9.22 -14.62
CA HIS A 29 -7.03 7.95 -13.91
C HIS A 29 -7.64 8.14 -12.53
N ARG A 30 -8.64 7.31 -12.20
CA ARG A 30 -9.24 7.29 -10.86
C ARG A 30 -8.56 6.23 -10.01
N PHE A 31 -8.18 6.61 -8.79
CA PHE A 31 -7.71 5.70 -7.75
C PHE A 31 -8.55 5.84 -6.49
N ASP A 32 -8.92 4.71 -5.88
CA ASP A 32 -9.53 4.64 -4.56
C ASP A 32 -8.61 3.78 -3.69
N LEU A 33 -7.77 4.40 -2.85
CA LEU A 33 -6.74 3.70 -2.08
C LEU A 33 -7.11 3.58 -0.60
N ALA A 34 -6.79 2.43 -0.02
CA ALA A 34 -6.61 2.26 1.42
C ALA A 34 -5.12 2.12 1.73
N ILE A 35 -4.59 3.00 2.56
CA ILE A 35 -3.18 3.03 2.94
C ILE A 35 -3.08 2.72 4.43
N VAL A 36 -2.62 1.51 4.74
CA VAL A 36 -2.55 0.96 6.10
C VAL A 36 -1.14 1.16 6.66
N THR A 37 -1.06 1.83 7.79
CA THR A 37 0.18 1.96 8.58
C THR A 37 0.14 0.98 9.74
N THR A 38 1.20 0.20 9.87
CA THR A 38 1.33 -0.95 10.77
C THR A 38 2.80 -1.13 11.15
N SER A 39 3.06 -1.67 12.34
CA SER A 39 4.43 -2.01 12.77
C SER A 39 5.00 -3.24 12.04
N ARG A 40 4.13 -4.05 11.42
CA ARG A 40 4.45 -5.36 10.83
C ARG A 40 5.33 -5.30 9.59
N PHE A 41 5.38 -4.16 8.91
CA PHE A 41 6.11 -3.99 7.66
C PHE A 41 7.36 -3.11 7.79
N TYR A 42 7.93 -2.98 8.99
CA TYR A 42 9.24 -2.36 9.22
C TYR A 42 9.36 -0.94 8.61
N GLY A 43 8.33 -0.12 8.79
CA GLY A 43 8.27 1.24 8.24
C GLY A 43 7.62 1.36 6.86
N LYS A 44 7.44 0.25 6.13
CA LYS A 44 6.64 0.22 4.89
C LYS A 44 5.14 0.32 5.21
N LYS A 45 4.34 0.74 4.22
CA LYS A 45 2.88 0.80 4.32
C LYS A 45 2.25 -0.21 3.36
N LEU A 46 1.12 -0.79 3.76
CA LEU A 46 0.30 -1.59 2.84
C LEU A 46 -0.63 -0.65 2.08
N VAL A 47 -0.42 -0.55 0.77
CA VAL A 47 -1.25 0.24 -0.15
C VAL A 47 -2.16 -0.72 -0.89
N ILE A 48 -3.47 -0.47 -0.84
CA ILE A 48 -4.49 -1.29 -1.47
C ILE A 48 -5.29 -0.40 -2.42
N ASP A 49 -5.32 -0.74 -3.71
CA ASP A 49 -6.32 -0.19 -4.62
C ASP A 49 -7.63 -0.92 -4.42
N MET A 50 -8.63 -0.21 -3.87
CA MET A 50 -9.93 -0.76 -3.52
C MET A 50 -10.80 -1.05 -4.75
N GLN A 51 -10.48 -0.50 -5.92
CA GLN A 51 -11.21 -0.81 -7.15
C GLN A 51 -10.82 -2.19 -7.69
N SER A 52 -9.52 -2.49 -7.70
CA SER A 52 -9.00 -3.75 -8.25
C SER A 52 -8.73 -4.82 -7.19
N GLY A 53 -8.68 -4.45 -5.90
CA GLY A 53 -8.26 -5.29 -4.78
C GLY A 53 -6.75 -5.56 -4.76
N ARG A 54 -5.97 -4.95 -5.66
CA ARG A 54 -4.52 -5.11 -5.73
C ARG A 54 -3.85 -4.38 -4.59
N SER A 55 -2.76 -4.94 -4.08
CA SER A 55 -2.03 -4.33 -2.98
C SER A 55 -0.53 -4.59 -3.05
N GLY A 56 0.23 -3.67 -2.45
CA GLY A 56 1.66 -3.76 -2.29
C GLY A 56 2.09 -3.23 -0.92
N VAL A 57 3.14 -3.83 -0.37
CA VAL A 57 3.83 -3.30 0.81
C VAL A 57 4.98 -2.43 0.31
N LEU A 58 4.83 -1.12 0.43
CA LEU A 58 5.66 -0.13 -0.25
C LEU A 58 6.32 0.86 0.74
N ALA A 59 7.58 1.18 0.48
CA ALA A 59 8.34 2.32 0.98
C ALA A 59 8.52 3.37 -0.13
N ALA A 60 9.03 4.54 0.23
CA ALA A 60 9.38 5.59 -0.73
C ALA A 60 10.40 5.09 -1.77
N ASP A 61 11.41 4.34 -1.36
CA ASP A 61 12.45 3.80 -2.26
C ASP A 61 11.90 2.80 -3.28
N ASP A 62 10.83 2.06 -2.94
CA ASP A 62 10.19 1.11 -3.88
C ASP A 62 9.50 1.86 -5.05
N LEU A 63 9.26 3.17 -4.92
CA LEU A 63 8.64 4.01 -5.95
C LEU A 63 9.65 4.48 -7.02
N GLU A 64 10.95 4.35 -6.75
CA GLU A 64 12.04 4.72 -7.66
C GLU A 64 12.43 3.58 -8.62
N GLU A 65 11.95 2.35 -8.36
CA GLU A 65 12.24 1.19 -9.20
C GLU A 65 11.22 1.09 -10.35
N ASP A 66 11.73 1.22 -11.58
CA ASP A 66 10.95 1.13 -12.81
C ASP A 66 10.10 -0.15 -12.87
N GLY A 67 8.81 -0.02 -13.16
CA GLY A 67 7.91 -1.15 -13.33
C GLY A 67 7.29 -1.72 -12.05
N VAL A 68 7.70 -1.27 -10.86
CA VAL A 68 7.14 -1.78 -9.59
C VAL A 68 5.65 -1.46 -9.48
N ILE A 69 5.27 -0.22 -9.77
CA ILE A 69 3.88 0.25 -9.62
C ILE A 69 2.98 -0.39 -10.68
N GLU A 70 3.45 -0.48 -11.92
CA GLU A 70 2.83 -1.17 -13.04
C GLU A 70 2.58 -2.65 -12.68
N SER A 71 3.58 -3.33 -12.12
CA SER A 71 3.47 -4.74 -11.74
C SER A 71 2.47 -4.97 -10.61
N VAL A 72 2.58 -4.16 -9.54
CA VAL A 72 1.72 -4.27 -8.35
C VAL A 72 0.27 -3.95 -8.70
N PHE A 73 0.03 -2.80 -9.33
CA PHE A 73 -1.32 -2.29 -9.57
C PHE A 73 -1.91 -2.65 -10.94
N ARG A 74 -1.12 -3.23 -11.85
CA ARG A 74 -1.52 -3.56 -13.24
C ARG A 74 -2.14 -2.37 -13.96
N VAL A 75 -1.45 -1.25 -13.87
CA VAL A 75 -1.76 -0.02 -14.60
C VAL A 75 -0.71 0.19 -15.69
N ASP A 76 -1.01 1.05 -16.66
CA ASP A 76 -0.02 1.45 -17.66
C ASP A 76 1.02 2.42 -17.07
N GLU A 77 2.04 2.73 -17.87
CA GLU A 77 3.18 3.57 -17.48
C GLU A 77 2.75 4.99 -17.06
N GLU A 78 1.78 5.59 -17.74
CA GLU A 78 1.28 6.93 -17.43
C GLU A 78 0.57 6.93 -16.07
N ALA A 79 -0.38 6.02 -15.88
CA ALA A 79 -1.09 5.86 -14.62
C ALA A 79 -0.15 5.48 -13.46
N ALA A 80 0.87 4.66 -13.72
CA ALA A 80 1.89 4.30 -12.74
C ALA A 80 2.73 5.50 -12.31
N ALA A 81 3.20 6.33 -13.25
CA ALA A 81 3.96 7.53 -12.94
C ALA A 81 3.15 8.52 -12.09
N GLU A 82 1.88 8.74 -12.43
CA GLU A 82 0.98 9.62 -11.67
C GLU A 82 0.66 9.07 -10.28
N LEU A 83 0.42 7.75 -10.18
CA LEU A 83 0.21 7.09 -8.90
C LEU A 83 1.48 7.15 -8.03
N SER A 84 2.66 6.93 -8.62
CA SER A 84 3.96 7.03 -7.93
C SER A 84 4.18 8.43 -7.36
N ALA A 85 3.91 9.47 -8.15
CA ALA A 85 3.99 10.86 -7.69
C ALA A 85 3.07 11.14 -6.49
N PHE A 86 1.84 10.61 -6.50
CA PHE A 86 0.95 10.68 -5.35
C PHE A 86 1.52 9.91 -4.15
N LEU A 87 2.00 8.68 -4.36
CA LEU A 87 2.52 7.82 -3.31
C LEU A 87 3.77 8.39 -2.65
N HIS A 88 4.64 9.12 -3.36
CA HIS A 88 5.77 9.83 -2.74
C HIS A 88 5.33 10.82 -1.65
N LEU A 89 4.20 11.50 -1.85
CA LEU A 89 3.63 12.43 -0.86
C LEU A 89 3.07 11.71 0.38
N VAL A 90 2.76 10.43 0.28
CA VAL A 90 2.09 9.66 1.34
C VAL A 90 3.02 8.67 2.04
N LEU A 91 3.98 8.11 1.31
CA LEU A 91 4.97 7.16 1.82
C LEU A 91 6.23 7.86 2.36
N GLY A 92 6.40 9.17 2.13
CA GLY A 92 7.56 9.98 2.52
C GLY A 92 7.95 9.92 4.00
N ASP A 93 9.24 10.22 4.24
CA ASP A 93 10.14 9.97 5.38
C ASP A 93 9.71 8.84 6.32
N VAL A 94 10.50 7.76 6.31
CA VAL A 94 10.35 6.62 7.21
C VAL A 94 10.45 7.10 8.66
N HIS A 95 9.29 7.32 9.29
CA HIS A 95 9.22 7.54 10.73
C HIS A 95 9.37 6.18 11.41
N PHE A 96 10.60 5.81 11.76
CA PHE A 96 10.83 4.78 12.75
C PHE A 96 10.27 5.27 14.08
N THR A 97 9.20 4.63 14.55
CA THR A 97 8.81 4.74 15.95
C THR A 97 9.66 3.74 16.73
N ASP A 98 10.52 4.26 17.61
CA ASP A 98 11.32 3.49 18.58
C ASP A 98 10.48 2.45 19.35
#